data_AF-A0A9X4XF91-F1
#
_entry.id   AF-A0A9X4XF91-F1
#
_cell.length_a   1.000
_cell.length_b   1.000
_cell.length_c   1.000
_cell.angle_alpha   90.00
_cell.angle_beta   90.00
_cell.angle_gamma   90.00
#
_symmetry.space_group_name_H-M   'P 1'
#
loop_
_entity.id
_entity.type
_entity.pdbx_description
1 polymer ?
#
loop_
_entity_poly.entity_id
_entity_poly.type
_entity_poly.pdbx_seq_one_letter_code
_entity_poly.pdbx_strand_id
1 'polypeptide(L)'
;MQVDEVDKIEVLLASDEDVSRTEVITITEPDELRGMMRILRSGKLGRRIADRDMYLVQSSYYVLYKDDEVVQMISFNGNDSRHVWRGVECFEVKYSGMTPYEFVESLDNK
;
A
#
# COMPACT_ATOMS: atom_id res chain seq x y z
N MET A 1 4.84 14.78 -4.03
CA MET A 1 3.44 14.43 -4.26
C MET A 1 2.59 15.15 -3.23
N GLN A 2 1.76 16.09 -3.66
CA GLN A 2 0.76 16.78 -2.84
C GLN A 2 -0.56 15.99 -2.83
N VAL A 3 -1.43 16.19 -1.82
CA VAL A 3 -2.67 15.37 -1.72
C VAL A 3 -3.60 15.72 -2.87
N ASP A 4 -3.51 16.96 -3.33
CA ASP A 4 -4.33 17.55 -4.39
C ASP A 4 -3.99 17.00 -5.80
N GLU A 5 -2.97 16.13 -5.89
CA GLU A 5 -2.54 15.49 -7.14
C GLU A 5 -3.07 14.06 -7.29
N VAL A 6 -3.83 13.50 -6.34
CA VAL A 6 -4.38 12.12 -6.43
C VAL A 6 -5.89 12.17 -6.26
N ASP A 7 -6.63 11.63 -7.22
CA ASP A 7 -8.11 11.56 -7.22
C ASP A 7 -8.67 10.14 -7.08
N LYS A 8 -7.83 9.11 -7.24
CA LYS A 8 -8.19 7.71 -7.01
C LYS A 8 -6.99 6.91 -6.50
N ILE A 9 -7.25 5.98 -5.59
CA ILE A 9 -6.30 4.93 -5.21
C ILE A 9 -6.97 3.58 -5.41
N GLU A 10 -6.35 2.70 -6.19
CA GLU A 10 -6.73 1.29 -6.27
C GLU A 10 -5.77 0.47 -5.41
N VAL A 11 -6.32 -0.28 -4.47
CA VAL A 11 -5.59 -1.20 -3.62
C VAL A 11 -5.87 -2.62 -4.08
N LEU A 12 -4.81 -3.31 -4.50
CA LEU A 12 -4.83 -4.68 -4.95
C LEU A 12 -4.24 -5.52 -3.81
N LEU A 13 -5.10 -6.16 -3.00
CA LEU A 13 -4.67 -6.97 -1.87
C LEU A 13 -4.19 -8.35 -2.33
N ALA A 14 -3.15 -8.85 -1.67
CA ALA A 14 -2.70 -10.21 -1.84
C ALA A 14 -3.74 -11.17 -1.26
N SER A 15 -3.99 -12.28 -1.94
CA SER A 15 -4.86 -13.35 -1.44
C SER A 15 -4.03 -14.47 -0.84
N ASP A 16 -4.42 -14.90 0.36
CA ASP A 16 -3.81 -16.03 1.05
C ASP A 16 -4.26 -17.39 0.49
N GLU A 17 -5.39 -17.44 -0.23
CA GLU A 17 -6.01 -18.68 -0.71
C GLU A 17 -5.79 -18.93 -2.21
N ASP A 18 -5.80 -17.89 -3.03
CA ASP A 18 -5.68 -18.00 -4.49
C ASP A 18 -4.99 -16.78 -5.08
N VAL A 19 -3.76 -16.96 -5.56
CA VAL A 19 -2.96 -15.90 -6.20
C VAL A 19 -3.63 -15.26 -7.42
N SER A 20 -4.65 -15.89 -8.00
CA SER A 20 -5.44 -15.34 -9.10
C SER A 20 -6.60 -14.43 -8.66
N ARG A 21 -6.96 -14.44 -7.37
CA ARG A 21 -8.07 -13.65 -6.81
C ARG A 21 -7.53 -12.47 -6.02
N THR A 22 -7.13 -11.43 -6.73
CA THR A 22 -6.77 -10.15 -6.11
C THR A 22 -8.05 -9.41 -5.73
N GLU A 23 -8.21 -9.09 -4.44
CA GLU A 23 -9.26 -8.18 -3.99
C GLU A 23 -8.88 -6.75 -4.36
N VAL A 24 -9.83 -6.01 -4.95
CA VAL A 24 -9.61 -4.64 -5.41
C VAL A 24 -10.49 -3.70 -4.64
N ILE A 25 -9.88 -2.82 -3.86
CA ILE A 25 -10.55 -1.77 -3.09
C ILE A 25 -10.25 -0.44 -3.77
N THR A 26 -11.29 0.30 -4.10
CA THR A 26 -11.18 1.60 -4.78
C THR A 26 -11.50 2.71 -3.79
N ILE A 27 -10.54 3.60 -3.55
CA ILE A 27 -10.69 4.77 -2.67
C ILE A 27 -10.81 6.00 -3.56
N THR A 28 -12.00 6.62 -3.55
CA THR A 28 -12.30 7.88 -4.27
C THR A 28 -12.86 8.96 -3.36
N GLU A 29 -13.30 8.61 -2.15
CA GLU A 29 -13.86 9.57 -1.21
C GLU A 29 -12.77 10.55 -0.72
N PRO A 30 -12.98 11.88 -0.81
CA PRO A 30 -11.93 12.87 -0.55
C PRO A 30 -11.25 12.74 0.82
N ASP A 31 -12.01 12.41 1.87
CA ASP A 31 -11.46 12.26 3.22
C ASP A 31 -10.67 10.95 3.39
N GLU A 32 -11.06 9.89 2.70
CA GLU A 32 -10.35 8.62 2.70
C GLU A 32 -9.05 8.71 1.90
N LEU A 33 -9.08 9.39 0.75
CA LEU A 33 -7.89 9.74 -0.03
C LEU A 33 -6.89 10.54 0.82
N ARG A 34 -7.35 11.62 1.49
CA ARG A 34 -6.51 12.40 2.40
C ARG A 34 -5.93 11.54 3.53
N GLY A 35 -6.74 10.66 4.10
CA GLY A 35 -6.33 9.71 5.14
C GLY A 35 -5.21 8.80 4.69
N MET A 36 -5.42 8.08 3.59
CA MET A 36 -4.43 7.17 3.00
C MET A 36 -3.14 7.90 2.62
N MET A 37 -3.25 9.05 1.93
CA MET A 37 -2.09 9.84 1.52
C MET A 37 -1.28 10.36 2.70
N ARG A 38 -1.94 10.74 3.81
CA ARG A 38 -1.25 11.13 5.05
C ARG A 38 -0.47 9.95 5.64
N ILE A 39 -1.06 8.76 5.66
CA ILE A 39 -0.41 7.55 6.17
C ILE A 39 0.81 7.20 5.32
N LEU A 40 0.65 7.10 4.00
CA LEU A 40 1.75 6.78 3.07
C LEU A 40 2.93 7.76 3.22
N ARG A 41 2.65 9.06 3.40
CA ARG A 41 3.69 10.09 3.62
C ARG A 41 4.37 10.03 4.98
N SER A 42 3.70 9.46 5.99
CA SER A 42 4.29 9.28 7.31
C SER A 42 5.31 8.13 7.34
N GLY A 43 5.31 7.28 6.32
CA GLY A 43 6.21 6.14 6.19
C GLY A 43 7.66 6.56 6.16
N LYS A 44 8.45 6.03 7.11
CA LYS A 44 9.90 6.19 7.17
C LYS A 44 10.55 4.88 6.80
N LEU A 45 11.29 4.90 5.69
CA LEU A 45 12.08 3.76 5.23
C LEU A 45 13.15 3.42 6.28
N GLY A 46 13.19 2.15 6.66
CA GLY A 46 14.13 1.58 7.61
C GLY A 46 15.23 0.79 6.93
N ARG A 47 15.65 -0.29 7.58
CA ARG A 47 16.70 -1.17 7.07
C ARG A 47 16.17 -2.05 5.94
N ARG A 48 17.08 -2.46 5.05
CA ARG A 48 16.85 -3.56 4.11
C ARG A 48 16.68 -4.86 4.90
N ILE A 49 15.74 -5.69 4.46
CA ILE A 49 15.53 -7.06 4.95
C ILE A 49 16.41 -7.99 4.14
N ALA A 50 17.14 -8.87 4.81
CA ALA A 50 17.95 -9.87 4.11
C ALA A 50 17.04 -10.96 3.55
N ASP A 51 17.36 -11.46 2.34
CA ASP A 51 16.52 -12.42 1.63
C ASP A 51 16.23 -13.71 2.44
N ARG A 52 17.18 -14.13 3.28
CA ARG A 52 17.01 -15.28 4.19
C ARG A 52 16.01 -15.07 5.33
N ASP A 53 15.77 -13.81 5.68
CA ASP A 53 14.89 -13.39 6.78
C ASP A 53 13.50 -12.99 6.25
N MET A 54 13.29 -13.10 4.93
CA MET A 54 12.09 -12.69 4.22
C MET A 54 11.26 -13.90 3.80
N TYR A 55 10.00 -13.93 4.22
CA TYR A 55 9.01 -14.85 3.67
C TYR A 55 8.33 -14.20 2.46
N LEU A 56 8.60 -14.73 1.27
CA LEU A 56 8.04 -14.20 0.03
C LEU A 56 6.58 -14.65 -0.12
N VAL A 57 5.70 -13.66 -0.25
CA VAL A 57 4.27 -13.86 -0.52
C VAL A 57 3.85 -13.00 -1.71
N GLN A 58 2.64 -13.22 -2.23
CA GLN A 58 2.07 -12.36 -3.26
C GLN A 58 2.12 -10.91 -2.79
N SER A 59 2.56 -9.99 -3.65
CA SER A 59 2.62 -8.58 -3.27
C SER A 59 1.24 -7.93 -3.32
N SER A 60 0.96 -7.04 -2.38
CA SER A 60 -0.13 -6.08 -2.51
C SER A 60 0.36 -4.80 -3.19
N TYR A 61 -0.53 -4.12 -3.90
CA TYR A 61 -0.20 -2.90 -4.65
C TYR A 61 -1.16 -1.76 -4.32
N TYR A 62 -0.61 -0.57 -4.18
CA TYR A 62 -1.36 0.68 -3.99
C TYR A 62 -1.03 1.55 -5.19
N VAL A 63 -1.99 1.69 -6.10
CA VAL A 63 -1.86 2.40 -7.36
C VAL A 63 -2.57 3.73 -7.25
N LEU A 64 -1.81 4.82 -7.31
CA LEU A 64 -2.29 6.19 -7.16
C LEU A 64 -2.50 6.76 -8.56
N TYR A 65 -3.67 7.37 -8.77
CA TYR A 65 -4.08 7.94 -10.04
C TYR A 65 -4.34 9.43 -9.96
N LYS A 66 -4.15 10.10 -11.10
CA LYS A 66 -4.59 11.47 -11.37
C LYS A 66 -5.15 11.54 -12.78
N ASP A 67 -6.38 12.01 -12.94
CA ASP A 67 -7.04 12.14 -14.24
C ASP A 67 -6.94 10.82 -15.06
N ASP A 68 -7.17 9.69 -14.38
CA ASP A 68 -7.04 8.31 -14.88
C ASP A 68 -5.62 7.85 -15.28
N GLU A 69 -4.58 8.65 -15.05
CA GLU A 69 -3.18 8.26 -15.24
C GLU A 69 -2.52 7.77 -13.94
N VAL A 70 -1.72 6.70 -14.01
CA VAL A 70 -0.95 6.21 -12.86
C VAL A 70 0.19 7.18 -12.55
N VAL A 71 0.13 7.83 -11.39
CA VAL A 71 1.19 8.74 -10.92
C VAL A 71 2.23 8.04 -10.05
N GLN A 72 1.80 7.01 -9.30
CA GLN A 72 2.70 6.23 -8.45
C GLN A 72 2.12 4.86 -8.17
N MET A 73 3.00 3.85 -8.09
CA MET A 73 2.66 2.52 -7.59
C MET A 73 3.59 2.19 -6.42
N ILE A 74 3.00 1.70 -5.32
CA ILE A 74 3.72 1.21 -4.15
C ILE A 74 3.40 -0.26 -4.01
N SER A 75 4.42 -1.09 -3.80
CA SER A 75 4.26 -2.54 -3.63
C SER A 75 4.78 -2.98 -2.27
N PHE A 76 4.04 -3.85 -1.61
CA PHE A 76 4.40 -4.41 -0.31
C PHE A 76 4.52 -5.94 -0.40
N ASN A 77 5.31 -6.53 0.50
CA ASN A 77 5.42 -7.98 0.61
C ASN A 77 4.19 -8.52 1.35
N GLY A 78 3.20 -9.01 0.60
CA GLY A 78 1.92 -9.40 1.17
C GLY A 78 1.05 -8.20 1.48
N ASN A 79 0.08 -8.42 2.35
CA ASN A 79 -0.72 -7.37 2.96
C ASN A 79 0.03 -6.69 4.14
N ASP A 80 1.25 -7.13 4.47
CA ASP A 80 2.08 -6.46 5.47
C ASP A 80 2.71 -5.19 4.92
N SER A 81 1.96 -4.09 5.03
CA SER A 81 2.38 -2.77 4.58
C SER A 81 3.57 -2.16 5.36
N ARG A 82 4.16 -2.89 6.32
CA ARG A 82 5.44 -2.56 6.97
C ARG A 82 6.66 -3.07 6.19
N HIS A 83 6.46 -3.86 5.14
CA HIS A 83 7.53 -4.40 4.30
C HIS A 83 7.33 -3.97 2.85
N VAL A 84 8.07 -2.94 2.42
CA VAL A 84 7.90 -2.32 1.10
C VAL A 84 8.96 -2.83 0.13
N TRP A 85 8.55 -3.06 -1.11
CA TRP A 85 9.46 -3.35 -2.20
C TRP A 85 10.00 -2.08 -2.84
N ARG A 86 11.29 -2.08 -3.14
CA ARG A 86 11.96 -1.09 -3.98
C ARG A 86 12.81 -1.83 -5.01
N GLY A 87 12.23 -2.06 -6.19
CA GLY A 87 12.82 -2.97 -7.17
C GLY A 87 12.78 -4.40 -6.64
N VAL A 88 13.95 -5.04 -6.57
CA VAL A 88 14.08 -6.42 -6.06
C VAL A 88 14.42 -6.50 -4.57
N GLU A 89 14.54 -5.36 -3.91
CA GLU A 89 14.93 -5.26 -2.50
C GLU A 89 13.72 -4.95 -1.61
N CYS A 90 13.60 -5.62 -0.47
CA CYS A 90 12.56 -5.37 0.51
C CYS A 90 13.11 -4.59 1.72
N PHE A 91 12.34 -3.62 2.21
CA PHE A 91 12.72 -2.74 3.31
C PHE A 91 11.63 -2.68 4.37
N GLU A 92 12.04 -2.58 5.63
CA GLU A 92 11.13 -2.20 6.70
C GLU A 92 10.65 -0.76 6.50
N VAL A 93 9.39 -0.49 6.82
CA VAL A 93 8.81 0.86 6.86
C VAL A 93 8.08 1.03 8.18
N LYS A 94 8.31 2.19 8.82
CA LYS A 94 7.61 2.57 10.05
C LYS A 94 6.69 3.74 9.78
N TYR A 95 5.44 3.62 10.21
CA TYR A 95 4.44 4.69 10.12
C TYR A 95 4.22 5.32 11.50
N SER A 96 3.83 6.59 11.53
CA SER A 96 3.45 7.27 12.77
C SER A 96 1.98 6.97 13.10
N GLY A 97 1.71 5.75 13.58
CA GLY A 97 0.37 5.29 13.92
C GLY A 97 -0.05 4.08 13.07
N MET A 98 -1.17 4.23 12.37
CA MET A 98 -1.76 3.20 11.52
C MET A 98 -0.93 2.98 10.23
N THR A 99 -0.89 1.74 9.77
CA THR A 99 -0.30 1.34 8.49
C THR A 99 -1.30 1.45 7.33
N PRO A 100 -0.84 1.50 6.06
CA PRO A 100 -1.74 1.51 4.92
C PRO A 100 -2.75 0.36 4.91
N TYR A 101 -2.32 -0.85 5.25
CA TYR A 101 -3.20 -2.02 5.28
C TYR A 101 -4.26 -1.93 6.38
N GLU A 102 -3.87 -1.54 7.60
CA GLU A 102 -4.83 -1.32 8.71
C GLU A 102 -5.87 -0.24 8.37
N PHE A 103 -5.50 0.75 7.55
CA PHE A 103 -6.45 1.75 7.06
C PHE A 103 -7.46 1.13 6.10
N VAL A 104 -7.01 0.31 5.15
CA VAL A 104 -7.88 -0.40 4.21
C VAL A 104 -8.86 -1.30 4.95
N GLU A 105 -8.39 -2.10 5.92
CA GLU A 105 -9.25 -2.93 6.76
C GLU A 105 -10.31 -2.11 7.52
N SER A 106 -10.01 -0.85 7.85
CA SER A 106 -10.97 0.05 8.51
C SER A 106 -12.06 0.59 7.58
N LEU A 107 -11.87 0.52 6.25
CA LEU A 107 -12.86 0.92 5.26
C LEU A 107 -13.92 -0.17 5.03
N ASP A 108 -13.49 -1.44 4.98
CA ASP A 108 -14.39 -2.58 4.74
C ASP A 108 -15.34 -2.87 5.92
N ASN A 109 -15.02 -2.35 7.10
CA ASN A 109 -15.82 -2.51 8.32
C ASN A 109 -16.85 -1.37 8.54
N LYS A 110 -17.09 -0.52 7.53
CA LYS A 110 -18.12 0.54 7.56
C LYS A 110 -19.43 0.09 6.92
#